data_AF-A0AAV5ML55-F1
#
_entry.id   AF-A0AAV5ML55-F1
#
_cell.length_a   1.000
_cell.length_b   1.000
_cell.length_c   1.000
_cell.angle_alpha   90.00
_cell.angle_beta   90.00
_cell.angle_gamma   90.00
#
_symmetry.space_group_name_H-M   'P 1'
#
loop_
_entity.id
_entity.type
_entity.pdbx_description
1 polymer ?
#
loop_
_entity_poly.entity_id
_entity_poly.type
_entity_poly.pdbx_seq_one_letter_code
_entity_poly.pdbx_strand_id
1 'polypeptide(L)'
;MIVVTDGSRILGLGDLGVQGIGIAIGKLDMYVAAAGINPQRILPVMLDVGTNNQKLLEDQLYLGVRQPRLEGEEYLSIVDEFMEAVFKRWSKAIIQVYFFKK
;
A
#
# COMPACT_ATOMS: atom_id res chain seq x y z
N MET A 1 -10.42 9.90 1.80
CA MET A 1 -9.98 8.73 2.58
C MET A 1 -8.95 8.00 1.75
N ILE A 2 -7.83 7.64 2.36
CA ILE A 2 -6.73 6.95 1.70
C ILE A 2 -6.59 5.61 2.38
N VAL A 3 -6.53 4.53 1.60
CA VAL A 3 -6.12 3.22 2.11
C VAL A 3 -4.77 2.92 1.49
N VAL A 4 -3.78 2.71 2.35
CA VAL A 4 -2.39 2.44 1.96
C VAL A 4 -1.99 1.05 2.41
N THR A 5 -1.21 0.37 1.58
CA THR A 5 -0.57 -0.92 1.87
C THR A 5 0.80 -0.98 1.20
N ASP A 6 1.72 -1.75 1.76
CA ASP A 6 3.01 -2.11 1.12
C ASP A 6 3.00 -3.54 0.55
N GLY A 7 1.84 -4.22 0.63
CA GLY A 7 1.67 -5.60 0.16
C GLY A 7 2.47 -6.66 0.93
N SER A 8 3.07 -6.33 2.08
CA SER A 8 3.99 -7.23 2.80
C SER A 8 3.29 -8.39 3.51
N ARG A 9 2.02 -8.23 3.89
CA ARG A 9 1.29 -9.23 4.67
C ARG A 9 -0.19 -9.34 4.28
N ILE A 10 -0.46 -9.69 3.03
CA ILE A 10 -1.83 -9.97 2.58
C ILE A 10 -2.37 -11.21 3.31
N LEU A 11 -3.57 -11.09 3.89
CA LEU A 11 -4.15 -12.14 4.74
C LEU A 11 -4.26 -13.47 3.98
N GLY A 12 -3.58 -14.49 4.48
CA GLY A 12 -3.57 -15.84 3.89
C GLY A 12 -2.65 -16.02 2.68
N LEU A 13 -2.06 -14.94 2.14
CA LEU A 13 -1.21 -14.98 0.94
C LEU A 13 0.23 -14.52 1.20
N GLY A 14 0.48 -13.76 2.25
CA GLY A 14 1.81 -13.27 2.60
C GLY A 14 2.24 -12.06 1.77
N ASP A 15 3.51 -12.01 1.38
CA ASP A 15 4.09 -10.91 0.61
C ASP A 15 3.74 -11.04 -0.87
N LEU A 16 2.97 -10.09 -1.39
CA LEU A 16 2.60 -10.02 -2.80
C LEU A 16 3.25 -8.82 -3.52
N GLY A 17 4.13 -8.07 -2.84
CA GLY A 17 4.72 -6.84 -3.38
C GLY A 17 3.66 -5.90 -3.95
N VAL A 18 3.94 -5.31 -5.13
CA VAL A 18 3.04 -4.38 -5.81
C VAL A 18 1.67 -5.00 -6.20
N GLN A 19 1.59 -6.33 -6.32
CA GLN A 19 0.34 -7.01 -6.67
C GLN A 19 -0.70 -6.93 -5.55
N GLY A 20 -0.31 -6.55 -4.33
CA GLY A 20 -1.22 -6.34 -3.20
C GLY A 20 -2.17 -5.15 -3.34
N ILE A 21 -2.06 -4.31 -4.38
CA ILE A 21 -2.84 -3.07 -4.54
C ILE A 21 -4.35 -3.31 -4.59
N GLY A 22 -4.77 -4.49 -5.05
CA GLY A 22 -6.17 -4.93 -5.07
C GLY A 22 -6.82 -4.89 -3.68
N ILE A 23 -6.05 -5.02 -2.60
CA ILE A 23 -6.60 -4.88 -1.25
C ILE A 23 -7.03 -3.44 -0.96
N ALA A 24 -6.18 -2.46 -1.27
CA ALA A 24 -6.51 -1.06 -1.01
C ALA A 24 -7.75 -0.64 -1.81
N ILE A 25 -7.83 -1.10 -3.07
CA ILE A 25 -8.99 -0.91 -3.94
C ILE A 25 -10.24 -1.55 -3.30
N GLY A 26 -10.22 -2.86 -3.03
CA GLY A 26 -11.37 -3.57 -2.49
C GLY A 26 -11.83 -3.05 -1.11
N LYS A 27 -10.90 -2.57 -0.28
CA LYS A 27 -11.24 -1.94 1.01
C LYS A 27 -12.00 -0.63 0.81
N LEU A 28 -11.54 0.19 -0.13
CA LEU A 28 -12.22 1.44 -0.47
C LEU A 28 -13.57 1.18 -1.16
N ASP A 29 -13.67 0.16 -2.01
CA ASP A 29 -14.95 -0.26 -2.61
C ASP A 29 -15.96 -0.63 -1.53
N MET A 30 -15.55 -1.33 -0.47
CA MET A 30 -16.42 -1.58 0.69
C MET A 30 -16.83 -0.28 1.41
N TYR A 31 -15.92 0.69 1.58
CA TYR A 31 -16.29 1.98 2.19
C TYR A 31 -17.28 2.77 1.34
N VAL A 32 -17.16 2.72 0.02
CA VAL A 32 -18.12 3.31 -0.90
C VAL A 32 -19.47 2.59 -0.80
N ALA A 33 -19.48 1.26 -0.97
CA ALA A 33 -20.70 0.48 -1.04
C ALA A 33 -21.45 0.37 0.29
N ALA A 34 -20.75 0.15 1.41
CA ALA A 34 -21.36 -0.12 2.71
C ALA A 34 -21.51 1.13 3.59
N ALA A 35 -20.62 2.13 3.45
CA ALA A 35 -20.63 3.34 4.28
C ALA A 35 -20.99 4.62 3.52
N GLY A 36 -21.29 4.52 2.21
CA GLY A 36 -21.71 5.66 1.40
C GLY A 36 -20.62 6.73 1.18
N ILE A 37 -19.34 6.36 1.31
CA ILE A 37 -18.25 7.28 1.03
C ILE A 37 -18.26 7.65 -0.46
N ASN A 38 -18.18 8.94 -0.76
CA ASN A 38 -18.14 9.40 -2.16
C ASN A 38 -16.90 8.82 -2.88
N PRO A 39 -17.07 8.08 -4.00
CA PRO A 39 -15.97 7.45 -4.75
C PRO A 39 -14.98 8.46 -5.36
N GLN A 40 -15.37 9.72 -5.54
CA GLN A 40 -14.46 10.78 -5.97
C GLN A 40 -13.55 11.30 -4.83
N ARG A 41 -13.73 10.82 -3.60
CA ARG A 41 -12.96 11.24 -2.42
C ARG A 41 -12.19 10.09 -1.75
N ILE A 42 -11.94 9.03 -2.50
CA ILE A 42 -11.11 7.90 -2.07
C ILE A 42 -9.84 7.81 -2.92
N LEU A 43 -8.77 7.27 -2.34
CA LEU A 43 -7.50 7.05 -3.05
C LEU A 43 -6.82 5.77 -2.54
N PRO A 44 -6.73 4.70 -3.35
CA PRO A 44 -5.90 3.54 -3.02
C PRO A 44 -4.43 3.86 -3.27
N VAL A 45 -3.54 3.44 -2.36
CA VAL A 45 -2.09 3.66 -2.48
C VAL A 45 -1.34 2.36 -2.22
N MET A 46 -0.38 2.04 -3.08
CA MET A 46 0.65 1.03 -2.86
C MET A 46 1.98 1.72 -2.58
N LEU A 47 2.63 1.41 -1.46
CA LEU A 47 4.02 1.76 -1.19
C LEU A 47 4.90 0.59 -1.63
N ASP A 48 5.38 0.63 -2.88
CA ASP A 48 6.27 -0.41 -3.39
C ASP A 48 7.72 -0.15 -2.95
N VAL A 49 8.07 -0.75 -1.82
CA VAL A 49 9.41 -0.69 -1.20
C VAL A 49 10.22 -1.96 -1.47
N GLY A 50 9.86 -2.74 -2.50
CA GLY A 50 10.40 -4.06 -2.79
C GLY A 50 9.54 -5.21 -2.25
N THR A 51 10.03 -6.44 -2.42
CA THR A 51 9.35 -7.66 -1.95
C THR A 51 10.38 -8.70 -1.51
N ASN A 52 10.07 -9.43 -0.44
CA ASN A 52 10.88 -10.56 0.02
C ASN A 52 10.36 -11.89 -0.55
N ASN A 53 9.37 -11.84 -1.46
CA ASN A 53 8.87 -13.02 -2.14
C ASN A 53 9.78 -13.37 -3.32
N GLN A 54 10.64 -14.37 -3.12
CA GLN A 54 11.61 -14.83 -4.11
C GLN A 54 10.96 -15.20 -5.46
N LYS A 55 9.75 -15.77 -5.44
CA LYS A 55 9.03 -16.11 -6.68
C LYS A 55 8.71 -14.86 -7.51
N LEU A 56 8.42 -13.74 -6.87
CA LEU A 56 8.15 -12.47 -7.55
C LEU A 56 9.45 -11.81 -8.03
N LEU A 57 10.54 -11.94 -7.29
CA LEU A 57 11.85 -11.42 -7.71
C LEU A 57 12.39 -12.16 -8.94
N GLU A 58 12.11 -13.46 -9.06
CA GLU A 58 12.50 -14.31 -10.18
C GLU A 58 11.56 -14.20 -11.40
N ASP A 59 10.34 -13.69 -11.20
CA ASP A 59 9.34 -13.56 -12.24
C ASP A 59 9.67 -12.40 -13.19
N GLN A 60 9.91 -12.74 -14.47
CA GLN A 60 10.18 -11.77 -15.53
C GLN A 60 9.02 -10.84 -15.86
N LEU A 61 7.80 -11.18 -15.45
CA LEU A 61 6.60 -10.37 -15.62
C LEU A 61 6.27 -9.55 -14.38
N TYR A 62 7.03 -9.68 -13.28
CA TYR A 62 6.80 -8.85 -12.10
C TYR A 62 7.08 -7.37 -12.42
N LEU A 63 6.07 -6.53 -12.18
CA LEU A 63 6.06 -5.11 -12.50
C LEU A 63 6.55 -4.21 -11.36
N GLY A 64 6.71 -4.75 -10.16
CA GLY A 64 7.16 -3.99 -9.00
C GLY A 64 8.68 -3.87 -8.91
N VAL A 65 9.14 -3.22 -7.86
CA VAL A 65 10.58 -3.07 -7.58
C VAL A 65 11.20 -4.45 -7.31
N ARG A 66 12.19 -4.83 -8.13
CA ARG A 66 12.90 -6.12 -8.04
C ARG A 66 14.09 -6.07 -7.08
N GLN A 67 13.79 -5.84 -5.81
CA GLN A 67 14.76 -5.91 -4.74
C GLN A 67 14.11 -6.41 -3.45
N PRO A 68 14.89 -6.95 -2.50
CA PRO A 68 14.41 -7.19 -1.13
C PRO A 68 13.82 -5.93 -0.52
N ARG A 69 12.87 -6.07 0.40
CA ARG A 69 12.21 -4.91 1.02
C ARG A 69 13.23 -4.00 1.71
N LEU A 70 13.00 -2.69 1.59
CA LEU A 70 13.65 -1.71 2.46
C LEU A 70 13.29 -2.01 3.92
N GLU A 71 14.24 -1.79 4.82
CA GLU A 71 14.08 -1.97 6.26
C GLU A 71 14.64 -0.77 7.02
N GLY A 72 14.24 -0.60 8.28
CA GLY A 72 14.74 0.47 9.15
C GLY A 72 14.48 1.88 8.59
N GLU A 73 15.50 2.74 8.68
CA GLU A 73 15.41 4.16 8.30
C GLU A 73 15.08 4.38 6.82
N GLU A 74 15.54 3.52 5.92
CA GLU A 74 15.24 3.64 4.50
C GLU A 74 13.74 3.47 4.25
N TYR A 75 13.13 2.47 4.91
CA TYR A 75 11.68 2.28 4.85
C TYR A 75 10.92 3.45 5.50
N LEU A 76 11.35 3.87 6.69
CA LEU A 76 10.69 4.94 7.44
C LEU A 76 10.74 6.27 6.70
N SER A 77 11.85 6.59 6.04
CA SER A 77 11.98 7.83 5.25
C SER A 77 10.95 7.94 4.12
N ILE A 78 10.63 6.83 3.45
CA ILE A 78 9.57 6.78 2.42
C ILE A 78 8.19 6.98 3.04
N VAL A 79 7.93 6.37 4.20
CA VAL A 79 6.66 6.52 4.92
C VAL A 79 6.48 7.97 5.37
N ASP A 80 7.52 8.59 5.93
CA ASP A 80 7.50 9.97 6.40
C ASP A 80 7.26 10.93 5.24
N GLU A 81 8.00 10.78 4.13
CA GLU A 81 7.79 11.59 2.91
C GLU A 81 6.36 11.46 2.40
N PHE A 82 5.81 10.24 2.36
CA PHE A 82 4.42 10.00 1.97
C PHE A 82 3.43 10.73 2.90
N MET A 83 3.61 10.61 4.21
CA MET A 83 2.72 11.22 5.20
C MET A 83 2.77 12.75 5.12
N GLU A 84 3.96 13.33 4.97
CA GLU A 84 4.15 14.77 4.78
C GLU A 84 3.48 15.27 3.49
N ALA A 85 3.68 14.56 2.37
CA ALA A 85 3.09 14.90 1.09
C ALA A 85 1.55 14.86 1.14
N VAL A 86 0.98 13.82 1.75
CA VAL A 86 -0.47 13.72 1.94
C VAL A 86 -0.99 14.84 2.84
N PHE A 87 -0.33 15.13 3.96
CA PHE A 87 -0.76 16.19 4.87
C PHE A 87 -0.71 17.56 4.20
N LYS A 88 0.34 17.85 3.43
CA LYS A 88 0.49 19.09 2.67
C LYS A 88 -0.59 19.26 1.60
N ARG A 89 -0.97 18.18 0.91
CA ARG A 89 -1.97 18.21 -0.17
C ARG A 89 -3.41 18.19 0.34
N TRP A 90 -3.67 17.37 1.35
CA TRP A 90 -4.98 17.06 1.92
C TRP A 90 -4.90 16.90 3.45
N SER A 91 -4.75 18.01 4.15
CA SER A 91 -4.56 18.05 5.62
C SER A 91 -5.68 17.41 6.46
N LYS A 92 -6.85 17.15 5.86
CA LYS A 92 -8.00 16.48 6.50
C LYS A 92 -8.20 15.05 6.02
N ALA A 93 -7.30 14.50 5.23
CA ALA A 93 -7.41 13.12 4.75
C ALA A 93 -7.28 12.14 5.92
N ILE A 94 -8.22 11.21 6.01
CA ILE A 94 -8.09 10.01 6.85
C ILE A 94 -7.24 9.00 6.07
N ILE A 95 -6.13 8.58 6.68
CA ILE A 95 -5.24 7.54 6.13
C ILE A 95 -5.45 6.27 6.97
N GLN A 96 -5.77 5.17 6.29
CA GLN A 96 -5.87 3.87 6.89
C GLN A 96 -4.78 2.96 6.35
N VAL A 97 -3.99 2.42 7.27
CA VAL A 97 -2.86 1.54 7.02
C VAL A 97 -3.35 0.10 7.06
N TYR A 98 -3.06 -0.72 6.05
CA TYR A 98 -3.54 -2.09 5.96
C TYR A 98 -2.45 -3.07 5.50
N PHE A 99 -2.40 -4.25 6.14
CA PHE A 99 -1.49 -5.36 5.82
C PHE A 99 0.00 -5.03 5.77
N PHE A 100 0.45 -4.18 6.69
CA PHE A 100 1.87 -3.99 6.97
C PHE A 100 2.36 -5.08 7.91
N LYS A 101 3.57 -5.57 7.68
CA LYS A 101 4.28 -6.41 8.65
C LYS A 101 4.59 -5.57 9.90
N LYS A 102 4.45 -6.17 11.08
CA LYS A 102 4.93 -5.59 12.34
C LYS A 102 6.44 -5.72 12.43
#